data_AF-A0A958GUM6-F1
#
_entry.id   AF-A0A958GUM6-F1
#
_cell.length_a   1.000
_cell.length_b   1.000
_cell.length_c   1.000
_cell.angle_alpha   90.00
_cell.angle_beta   90.00
_cell.angle_gamma   90.00
#
_symmetry.space_group_name_H-M   'P 1'
#
loop_
_entity.id
_entity.type
_entity.pdbx_description
1 polymer ?
#
loop_
_entity_poly.entity_id
_entity_poly.type
_entity_poly.pdbx_seq_one_letter_code
_entity_poly.pdbx_strand_id
1 'polypeptide(L)'
;MTASRRLEGRAGAEPALPFVHPSPEEAAARRHQGPHDAGHASQGDEIVGAAPLDDASFIADHRTHPDSAFSRVLDRGFVELLDTLGDDRRCVAAARVSLRRDQKSLVDDSEAQMKRDQGLLHRLMADRHTSPFEHAIFQFRVRAPIFVVRQWFRHRFASYNEESGRYIKLEDEFFLPERLRERVGKAMDYTYADMAEPENGQTLDEIEALYEQARGLYERLLERGVAREHARMVLPVAQYTTFFWTVNTLSLMNFLNLRNSPHAQEEIRDYAVVIEDMFAAHMPWTHAAFREHWGPSAIR
;
A
#
# COMPACT_ATOMS: atom_id res chain seq x y z
N MET A 1 -25.95 -10.87 72.73
CA MET A 1 -25.42 -12.24 72.67
C MET A 1 -24.94 -12.47 71.24
N THR A 2 -23.63 -12.24 70.99
CA THR A 2 -22.59 -13.28 70.71
C THR A 2 -22.80 -13.98 69.36
N ALA A 3 -21.85 -14.12 68.44
CA ALA A 3 -20.44 -13.77 68.31
C ALA A 3 -20.08 -13.82 66.80
N SER A 4 -19.33 -12.86 66.28
CA SER A 4 -17.95 -13.00 65.77
C SER A 4 -17.63 -14.26 64.94
N ARG A 5 -17.36 -14.07 63.65
CA ARG A 5 -16.20 -14.65 62.96
C ARG A 5 -15.73 -13.73 61.82
N ARG A 6 -14.59 -13.09 62.06
CA ARG A 6 -13.70 -12.52 61.04
C ARG A 6 -13.11 -13.67 60.21
N LEU A 7 -12.93 -13.44 58.91
CA LEU A 7 -11.77 -13.92 58.18
C LEU A 7 -11.15 -12.72 57.45
N GLU A 8 -9.92 -12.46 57.82
CA GLU A 8 -9.03 -11.43 57.31
C GLU A 8 -8.45 -11.88 55.98
N GLY A 9 -8.40 -10.97 55.01
CA GLY A 9 -7.80 -11.17 53.70
C GLY A 9 -7.21 -9.86 53.20
N ARG A 10 -6.11 -9.42 53.82
CA ARG A 10 -5.20 -8.41 53.27
C ARG A 10 -4.36 -9.08 52.18
N ALA A 11 -4.49 -8.63 50.94
CA ALA A 11 -3.41 -8.70 49.95
C ALA A 11 -3.12 -7.26 49.50
N GLY A 12 -1.89 -6.82 49.72
CA GLY A 12 -1.47 -5.43 49.60
C GLY A 12 -1.53 -4.92 48.16
N ALA A 13 -2.06 -3.71 48.00
CA ALA A 13 -1.75 -2.88 46.85
C ALA A 13 -0.32 -2.36 47.04
N GLU A 14 0.62 -2.86 46.24
CA GLU A 14 1.94 -2.24 46.12
C GLU A 14 1.78 -0.81 45.57
N PRO A 15 2.47 0.20 46.14
CA PRO A 15 2.47 1.53 45.54
C PRO A 15 3.22 1.46 44.21
N ALA A 16 2.62 2.02 43.16
CA ALA A 16 3.27 2.18 41.86
C ALA A 16 4.62 2.91 42.06
N LEU A 17 5.71 2.27 41.64
CA LEU A 17 7.03 2.87 41.65
C LEU A 17 7.02 4.12 40.75
N PRO A 18 7.62 5.25 41.19
CA PRO A 18 7.71 6.43 40.35
C PRO A 18 8.55 6.12 39.10
N PHE A 19 8.07 6.57 37.94
CA PHE A 19 8.80 6.49 36.68
C PHE A 19 10.02 7.40 36.78
N VAL A 20 11.20 6.83 37.04
CA VAL A 20 12.47 7.56 37.08
C VAL A 20 13.00 7.62 35.65
N HIS A 21 13.09 8.83 35.08
CA HIS A 21 13.84 9.03 33.84
C HIS A 21 15.33 8.75 34.10
N PRO A 22 16.00 7.95 33.25
CA PRO A 22 17.43 7.72 33.40
C PRO A 22 18.19 9.05 33.28
N SER A 23 19.27 9.19 34.04
CA SER A 23 20.10 10.38 33.95
C SER A 23 20.76 10.47 32.56
N PRO A 24 21.17 11.67 32.10
CA PRO A 24 21.87 11.82 30.82
C PRO A 24 23.13 10.94 30.70
N GLU A 25 23.80 10.61 31.81
CA GLU A 25 24.96 9.71 31.84
C GLU A 25 24.59 8.24 31.63
N GLU A 26 23.46 7.78 32.17
CA GLU A 26 22.98 6.39 31.98
C GLU A 26 22.50 6.13 30.55
N ALA A 27 21.96 7.16 29.89
CA ALA A 27 21.58 7.10 28.48
C ALA A 27 22.79 7.08 27.53
N ALA A 28 23.95 7.61 27.96
CA ALA A 28 25.20 7.59 27.20
C ALA A 28 25.88 6.22 27.25
N ALA A 29 25.86 5.54 28.40
CA ALA A 29 26.48 4.23 28.58
C ALA A 29 25.82 3.12 27.73
N ARG A 30 24.53 3.25 27.39
CA ARG A 30 23.81 2.29 26.55
C ARG A 30 24.08 2.43 25.04
N ARG A 31 24.80 3.47 24.59
CA ARG A 31 25.13 3.67 23.17
C ARG A 31 26.34 2.84 22.68
N HIS A 32 27.04 2.16 23.57
CA HIS A 32 28.31 1.47 23.24
C HIS A 32 28.23 -0.07 23.18
N GLN A 33 27.05 -0.66 23.08
CA GLN A 33 26.89 -2.09 22.83
C GLN A 33 26.00 -2.32 21.61
N GLY A 34 26.58 -2.14 20.43
CA GLY A 34 26.03 -2.66 19.17
C GLY A 34 26.48 -4.12 18.98
N PRO A 35 25.65 -4.99 18.38
CA PRO A 35 26.04 -6.37 18.13
C PRO A 35 27.10 -6.47 17.03
N HIS A 36 28.00 -7.43 17.22
CA HIS A 36 29.17 -7.73 16.41
C HIS A 36 28.87 -8.14 14.95
N ASP A 37 29.84 -7.82 14.09
CA ASP A 37 29.95 -8.10 12.66
C ASP A 37 29.66 -9.55 12.25
N ALA A 38 29.02 -9.68 11.09
CA ALA A 38 29.23 -10.80 10.17
C ALA A 38 29.52 -10.22 8.78
N GLY A 39 30.78 -10.32 8.36
CA GLY A 39 31.24 -9.78 7.08
C GLY A 39 30.65 -10.51 5.88
N HIS A 40 30.36 -9.76 4.83
CA HIS A 40 30.27 -10.26 3.46
C HIS A 40 31.09 -9.35 2.55
N ALA A 41 31.96 -9.99 1.77
CA ALA A 41 32.88 -9.36 0.83
C ALA A 41 32.11 -8.73 -0.33
N SER A 42 32.45 -7.49 -0.67
CA SER A 42 32.00 -6.79 -1.86
C SER A 42 32.76 -7.32 -3.09
N GLN A 43 32.05 -8.01 -3.99
CA GLN A 43 32.46 -8.07 -5.39
C GLN A 43 31.63 -7.05 -6.15
N GLY A 44 32.32 -6.14 -6.85
CA GLY A 44 31.70 -5.14 -7.69
C GLY A 44 31.23 -5.80 -8.98
N ASP A 45 29.92 -5.80 -9.20
CA ASP A 45 29.33 -6.11 -10.48
C ASP A 45 29.04 -4.81 -11.23
N GLU A 46 29.53 -4.75 -12.47
CA GLU A 46 29.18 -3.72 -13.43
C GLU A 46 27.67 -3.75 -13.69
N ILE A 47 26.95 -2.68 -13.33
CA ILE A 47 25.53 -2.54 -13.64
C ILE A 47 25.42 -2.09 -15.10
N VAL A 48 25.35 -3.07 -15.99
CA VAL A 48 24.85 -2.92 -17.36
C VAL A 48 23.34 -2.68 -17.27
N GLY A 49 22.83 -1.69 -18.02
CA GLY A 49 21.42 -1.30 -18.06
C GLY A 49 20.49 -2.51 -17.99
N ALA A 50 19.58 -2.50 -17.02
CA ALA A 50 18.76 -3.65 -16.66
C ALA A 50 18.03 -4.18 -17.90
N ALA A 51 18.43 -5.37 -18.35
CA ALA A 51 17.62 -6.15 -19.28
C ALA A 51 16.20 -6.27 -18.70
N PRO A 52 15.14 -6.37 -19.54
CA PRO A 52 13.80 -6.61 -19.03
C PRO A 52 13.84 -7.85 -18.15
N LEU A 53 13.71 -7.66 -16.83
CA LEU A 53 13.60 -8.75 -15.88
C LEU A 53 12.44 -9.62 -16.36
N ASP A 54 12.70 -10.90 -16.59
CA ASP A 54 11.65 -11.80 -17.01
C ASP A 54 10.56 -11.79 -15.91
N ASP A 55 9.30 -11.68 -16.31
CA ASP A 55 8.23 -11.49 -15.33
C ASP A 55 8.10 -12.67 -14.36
N ALA A 56 8.54 -13.88 -14.74
CA ALA A 56 8.48 -15.05 -13.89
C ALA A 56 9.55 -15.01 -12.77
N SER A 57 10.78 -14.58 -13.06
CA SER A 57 11.82 -14.35 -12.05
C SER A 57 11.47 -13.19 -11.15
N PHE A 58 10.98 -12.07 -11.71
CA PHE A 58 10.53 -10.94 -10.89
C PHE A 58 9.45 -11.36 -9.89
N ILE A 59 8.45 -12.13 -10.33
CA ILE A 59 7.40 -12.67 -9.45
C ILE A 59 8.00 -13.63 -8.43
N ALA A 60 8.91 -14.53 -8.83
CA ALA A 60 9.52 -15.50 -7.93
C ALA A 60 10.33 -14.83 -6.81
N ASP A 61 11.05 -13.75 -7.13
CA ASP A 61 11.92 -13.03 -6.20
C ASP A 61 11.11 -12.16 -5.23
N HIS A 62 10.00 -11.59 -5.70
CA HIS A 62 9.25 -10.63 -4.91
C HIS A 62 8.06 -11.23 -4.19
N ARG A 63 7.33 -12.19 -4.77
CA ARG A 63 6.09 -12.72 -4.20
C ARG A 63 6.37 -13.44 -2.88
N THR A 64 5.59 -13.10 -1.86
CA THR A 64 5.78 -13.64 -0.51
C THR A 64 4.85 -14.80 -0.20
N HIS A 65 3.68 -14.85 -0.85
CA HIS A 65 2.68 -15.91 -0.61
C HIS A 65 2.49 -16.74 -1.88
N PRO A 66 2.63 -18.09 -1.82
CA PRO A 66 2.59 -18.94 -3.02
C PRO A 66 1.33 -18.81 -3.89
N ASP A 67 0.19 -18.52 -3.27
CA ASP A 67 -1.12 -18.48 -3.92
C ASP A 67 -1.72 -17.07 -3.99
N SER A 68 -1.00 -16.03 -3.56
CA SER A 68 -1.48 -14.65 -3.68
C SER A 68 -1.51 -14.20 -5.13
N ALA A 69 -2.56 -13.47 -5.51
CA ALA A 69 -2.56 -12.71 -6.76
C ALA A 69 -1.45 -11.65 -6.71
N PHE A 70 -0.63 -11.60 -7.75
CA PHE A 70 0.52 -10.71 -7.86
C PHE A 70 0.57 -10.09 -9.25
N SER A 71 0.89 -8.82 -9.33
CA SER A 71 1.10 -8.14 -10.60
C SER A 71 2.21 -7.10 -10.48
N ARG A 72 3.12 -7.11 -11.44
CA ARG A 72 4.14 -6.07 -11.61
C ARG A 72 3.48 -4.78 -12.08
N VAL A 73 4.01 -3.64 -11.65
CA VAL A 73 3.53 -2.30 -12.01
C VAL A 73 4.74 -1.39 -12.22
N LEU A 74 4.73 -0.55 -13.24
CA LEU A 74 5.88 0.29 -13.62
C LEU A 74 7.14 -0.58 -13.91
N ASP A 75 8.32 0.02 -13.82
CA ASP A 75 9.61 -0.65 -14.05
C ASP A 75 9.99 -1.65 -12.95
N ARG A 76 9.73 -1.34 -11.67
CA ARG A 76 10.15 -2.16 -10.50
C ARG A 76 9.11 -2.26 -9.38
N GLY A 77 7.89 -1.79 -9.61
CA GLY A 77 6.81 -1.83 -8.64
C GLY A 77 5.98 -3.12 -8.71
N PHE A 78 5.14 -3.33 -7.70
CA PHE A 78 4.17 -4.42 -7.71
C PHE A 78 2.98 -4.17 -6.78
N VAL A 79 1.93 -4.95 -7.00
CA VAL A 79 0.82 -5.17 -6.07
C VAL A 79 0.69 -6.67 -5.83
N GLU A 80 0.60 -7.07 -4.57
CA GLU A 80 0.30 -8.43 -4.14
C GLU A 80 -0.92 -8.41 -3.22
N LEU A 81 -1.96 -9.16 -3.55
CA LEU A 81 -3.12 -9.36 -2.67
C LEU A 81 -2.82 -10.49 -1.69
N LEU A 82 -2.54 -10.14 -0.44
CA LEU A 82 -2.11 -11.09 0.59
C LEU A 82 -3.28 -11.85 1.20
N ASP A 83 -4.35 -11.12 1.53
CA ASP A 83 -5.49 -11.68 2.26
C ASP A 83 -6.75 -10.86 2.03
N THR A 84 -7.89 -11.50 2.26
CA THR A 84 -9.22 -10.91 2.19
C THR A 84 -10.09 -11.38 3.34
N LEU A 85 -10.92 -10.48 3.87
CA LEU A 85 -11.98 -10.83 4.79
C LEU A 85 -13.32 -10.61 4.09
N GLY A 86 -14.05 -11.69 3.81
CA GLY A 86 -15.35 -11.62 3.18
C GLY A 86 -15.31 -11.34 1.67
N ASP A 87 -16.50 -11.38 1.08
CA ASP A 87 -16.76 -11.33 -0.36
C ASP A 87 -18.09 -10.60 -0.65
N ASP A 88 -18.61 -10.73 -1.86
CA ASP A 88 -19.92 -10.20 -2.26
C ASP A 88 -21.05 -10.62 -1.30
N ARG A 89 -21.07 -11.90 -0.88
CA ARG A 89 -22.10 -12.46 0.01
C ARG A 89 -21.99 -11.88 1.41
N ARG A 90 -20.78 -11.55 1.87
CA ARG A 90 -20.58 -10.86 3.15
C ARG A 90 -21.26 -9.48 3.16
N CYS A 91 -21.15 -8.73 2.08
CA CYS A 91 -21.85 -7.44 1.94
C CYS A 91 -23.37 -7.62 1.93
N VAL A 92 -23.88 -8.63 1.22
CA VAL A 92 -25.32 -8.95 1.23
C VAL A 92 -25.82 -9.36 2.62
N ALA A 93 -25.07 -10.21 3.31
CA ALA A 93 -25.37 -10.70 4.64
C ALA A 93 -25.45 -9.54 5.66
N ALA A 94 -24.50 -8.61 5.58
CA ALA A 94 -24.47 -7.40 6.40
C ALA A 94 -25.71 -6.52 6.15
N ALA A 95 -26.07 -6.29 4.87
CA ALA A 95 -27.26 -5.52 4.53
C ALA A 95 -28.55 -6.17 5.06
N ARG A 96 -28.66 -7.50 4.99
CA ARG A 96 -29.87 -8.24 5.40
C ARG A 96 -30.06 -8.37 6.90
N VAL A 97 -29.01 -8.16 7.71
CA VAL A 97 -29.15 -8.18 9.18
C VAL A 97 -30.17 -7.13 9.65
N SER A 98 -30.24 -5.99 8.94
CA SER A 98 -31.22 -4.93 9.19
C SER A 98 -32.68 -5.39 9.04
N LEU A 99 -32.92 -6.45 8.26
CA LEU A 99 -34.24 -6.99 7.95
C LEU A 99 -34.62 -8.20 8.82
N ARG A 100 -33.77 -8.63 9.78
CA ARG A 100 -33.94 -9.85 10.58
C ARG A 100 -34.26 -11.10 9.74
N ARG A 101 -33.76 -11.16 8.51
CA ARG A 101 -33.98 -12.29 7.60
C ARG A 101 -32.91 -13.35 7.81
N ASP A 102 -33.27 -14.61 7.55
CA ASP A 102 -32.32 -15.73 7.52
C ASP A 102 -31.12 -15.39 6.63
N GLN A 103 -29.91 -15.73 7.09
CA GLN A 103 -28.63 -15.51 6.40
C GLN A 103 -28.43 -16.47 5.21
N LYS A 104 -29.47 -16.67 4.40
CA LYS A 104 -29.49 -17.60 3.26
C LYS A 104 -28.38 -17.30 2.26
N SER A 105 -28.00 -16.04 2.09
CA SER A 105 -26.88 -15.65 1.21
C SER A 105 -25.53 -16.28 1.58
N LEU A 106 -25.34 -16.72 2.83
CA LEU A 106 -24.10 -17.35 3.26
C LEU A 106 -24.07 -18.86 2.99
N VAL A 107 -25.19 -19.48 2.63
CA VAL A 107 -25.33 -20.95 2.57
C VAL A 107 -26.11 -21.47 1.36
N ASP A 108 -26.90 -20.63 0.68
CA ASP A 108 -27.74 -20.98 -0.46
C ASP A 108 -27.06 -20.50 -1.75
N ASP A 109 -26.60 -21.46 -2.55
CA ASP A 109 -25.89 -21.26 -3.81
C ASP A 109 -26.81 -21.43 -5.03
N SER A 110 -28.13 -21.42 -4.84
CA SER A 110 -29.06 -21.49 -5.96
C SER A 110 -28.96 -20.24 -6.85
N GLU A 111 -29.09 -20.42 -8.18
CA GLU A 111 -29.12 -19.32 -9.14
C GLU A 111 -30.17 -18.26 -8.77
N ALA A 112 -31.33 -18.72 -8.27
CA ALA A 112 -32.40 -17.84 -7.81
C ALA A 112 -31.96 -16.96 -6.63
N GLN A 113 -31.16 -17.48 -5.70
CA GLN A 113 -30.61 -16.70 -4.60
C GLN A 113 -29.50 -15.75 -5.06
N MET A 114 -28.59 -16.21 -5.92
CA MET A 114 -27.52 -15.37 -6.50
C MET A 114 -28.10 -14.14 -7.24
N LYS A 115 -29.14 -14.34 -8.06
CA LYS A 115 -29.81 -13.24 -8.77
C LYS A 115 -30.43 -12.20 -7.81
N ARG A 116 -31.01 -12.65 -6.69
CA ARG A 116 -31.54 -11.77 -5.65
C ARG A 116 -30.44 -11.00 -4.93
N ASP A 117 -29.30 -11.64 -4.70
CA ASP A 117 -28.13 -11.07 -4.02
C ASP A 117 -27.49 -9.99 -4.88
N GLN A 118 -27.25 -10.28 -6.16
CA GLN A 118 -26.78 -9.30 -7.15
C GLN A 118 -27.74 -8.10 -7.24
N GLY A 119 -29.04 -8.34 -7.42
CA GLY A 119 -30.03 -7.26 -7.48
C GLY A 119 -30.04 -6.36 -6.23
N LEU A 120 -29.81 -6.94 -5.05
CA LEU A 120 -29.67 -6.17 -3.82
C LEU A 120 -28.39 -5.32 -3.84
N LEU A 121 -27.23 -5.85 -4.23
CA LEU A 121 -25.98 -5.07 -4.31
C LEU A 121 -26.11 -3.86 -5.25
N HIS A 122 -26.71 -4.05 -6.44
CA HIS A 122 -26.99 -2.94 -7.36
C HIS A 122 -27.89 -1.88 -6.72
N ARG A 123 -28.96 -2.30 -6.03
CA ARG A 123 -29.87 -1.38 -5.34
C ARG A 123 -29.16 -0.60 -4.23
N LEU A 124 -28.35 -1.27 -3.42
CA LEU A 124 -27.59 -0.62 -2.35
C LEU A 124 -26.61 0.42 -2.91
N MET A 125 -25.92 0.09 -4.00
CA MET A 125 -24.96 0.98 -4.66
C MET A 125 -25.66 2.22 -5.25
N ALA A 126 -26.78 2.01 -5.95
CA ALA A 126 -27.58 3.09 -6.56
C ALA A 126 -28.15 4.05 -5.50
N ASP A 127 -28.64 3.51 -4.38
CA ASP A 127 -29.21 4.31 -3.29
C ASP A 127 -28.15 4.91 -2.36
N ARG A 128 -26.85 4.71 -2.63
CA ARG A 128 -25.72 5.09 -1.75
C ARG A 128 -25.85 4.54 -0.32
N HIS A 129 -26.45 3.35 -0.18
CA HIS A 129 -26.49 2.63 1.09
C HIS A 129 -25.17 1.87 1.28
N THR A 130 -24.13 2.57 1.74
CA THR A 130 -22.74 2.14 1.58
C THR A 130 -22.17 1.30 2.71
N SER A 131 -22.72 1.36 3.93
CA SER A 131 -22.16 0.66 5.10
C SER A 131 -22.02 -0.86 4.94
N PRO A 132 -22.86 -1.60 4.19
CA PRO A 132 -22.64 -3.03 3.97
C PRO A 132 -21.32 -3.35 3.26
N PHE A 133 -20.78 -2.43 2.45
CA PHE A 133 -19.52 -2.60 1.74
C PHE A 133 -18.29 -2.37 2.65
N GLU A 134 -18.46 -1.95 3.90
CA GLU A 134 -17.35 -1.86 4.87
C GLU A 134 -16.99 -3.21 5.49
N HIS A 135 -17.84 -4.23 5.33
CA HIS A 135 -17.68 -5.54 5.95
C HIS A 135 -16.86 -6.55 5.14
N ALA A 136 -16.40 -6.15 3.95
CA ALA A 136 -15.37 -6.85 3.19
C ALA A 136 -14.08 -6.02 3.19
N ILE A 137 -12.94 -6.68 3.40
CA ILE A 137 -11.62 -6.05 3.60
C ILE A 137 -10.58 -6.74 2.74
N PHE A 138 -9.66 -5.96 2.18
CA PHE A 138 -8.50 -6.42 1.43
C PHE A 138 -7.23 -6.02 2.16
N GLN A 139 -6.21 -6.87 2.11
CA GLN A 139 -4.86 -6.54 2.52
C GLN A 139 -3.90 -6.75 1.35
N PHE A 140 -3.22 -5.67 0.96
CA PHE A 140 -2.23 -5.65 -0.10
C PHE A 140 -0.83 -5.45 0.47
N ARG A 141 0.17 -6.00 -0.21
CA ARG A 141 1.55 -5.51 -0.17
C ARG A 141 1.82 -4.79 -1.47
N VAL A 142 2.32 -3.57 -1.38
CA VAL A 142 2.55 -2.70 -2.54
C VAL A 142 3.97 -2.17 -2.47
N ARG A 143 4.68 -2.26 -3.60
CA ARG A 143 5.95 -1.56 -3.81
C ARG A 143 5.73 -0.48 -4.85
N ALA A 144 5.97 0.78 -4.49
CA ALA A 144 5.74 1.93 -5.36
C ALA A 144 6.72 3.08 -5.07
N PRO A 145 6.91 4.03 -6.00
CA PRO A 145 7.76 5.20 -5.77
C PRO A 145 7.19 6.11 -4.68
N ILE A 146 8.04 6.76 -3.88
CA ILE A 146 7.60 7.65 -2.78
C ILE A 146 6.61 8.72 -3.26
N PHE A 147 6.78 9.30 -4.46
CA PHE A 147 5.84 10.30 -4.98
C PHE A 147 4.44 9.73 -5.28
N VAL A 148 4.33 8.44 -5.63
CA VAL A 148 3.06 7.71 -5.78
C VAL A 148 2.47 7.45 -4.39
N VAL A 149 3.28 6.94 -3.45
CA VAL A 149 2.86 6.64 -2.08
C VAL A 149 2.31 7.88 -1.36
N ARG A 150 2.93 9.05 -1.56
CA ARG A 150 2.44 10.32 -0.99
C ARG A 150 1.04 10.71 -1.46
N GLN A 151 0.64 10.31 -2.68
CA GLN A 151 -0.73 10.49 -3.18
C GLN A 151 -1.67 9.43 -2.62
N TRP A 152 -1.17 8.20 -2.49
CA TRP A 152 -1.90 7.06 -1.95
C TRP A 152 -2.28 7.27 -0.48
N PHE A 153 -1.35 7.72 0.37
CA PHE A 153 -1.56 7.87 1.82
C PHE A 153 -2.48 9.05 2.18
N ARG A 154 -3.00 9.78 1.17
CA ARG A 154 -4.10 10.74 1.35
C ARG A 154 -5.44 10.05 1.62
N HIS A 155 -5.55 8.75 1.33
CA HIS A 155 -6.74 7.94 1.57
C HIS A 155 -6.79 7.47 3.03
N ARG A 156 -7.34 8.32 3.89
CA ARG A 156 -7.30 8.17 5.36
C ARG A 156 -8.11 6.99 5.92
N PHE A 157 -9.05 6.45 5.17
CA PHE A 157 -9.91 5.34 5.60
C PHE A 157 -9.28 3.98 5.26
N ALA A 158 -8.04 3.80 5.71
CA ALA A 158 -7.24 2.61 5.52
C ALA A 158 -6.17 2.52 6.61
N SER A 159 -5.51 1.37 6.70
CA SER A 159 -4.34 1.17 7.56
C SER A 159 -3.10 0.96 6.70
N TYR A 160 -1.99 1.60 7.09
CA TYR A 160 -0.72 1.58 6.39
C TYR A 160 0.41 1.16 7.32
N ASN A 161 1.35 0.38 6.81
CA ASN A 161 2.65 0.16 7.43
C ASN A 161 3.71 0.14 6.33
N GLU A 162 4.65 1.06 6.38
CA GLU A 162 5.66 1.28 5.32
C GLU A 162 7.05 0.96 5.88
N GLU A 163 7.91 0.42 5.02
CA GLU A 163 9.32 0.31 5.33
C GLU A 163 9.91 1.67 5.75
N SER A 164 10.88 1.63 6.66
CA SER A 164 11.42 2.87 7.23
C SER A 164 12.93 2.95 7.05
N GLY A 165 13.37 3.86 6.19
CA GLY A 165 14.79 4.20 6.03
C GLY A 165 15.45 4.80 7.30
N ARG A 166 14.75 4.88 8.43
CA ARG A 166 15.35 5.16 9.75
C ARG A 166 16.03 3.93 10.33
N TYR A 167 15.44 2.76 10.09
CA TYR A 167 15.83 1.49 10.70
C TYR A 167 16.64 0.62 9.73
N ILE A 168 16.28 0.63 8.45
CA ILE A 168 16.95 -0.16 7.41
C ILE A 168 17.80 0.73 6.50
N LYS A 169 18.81 0.13 5.88
CA LYS A 169 19.43 0.69 4.67
C LYS A 169 18.41 0.58 3.55
N LEU A 170 18.17 1.67 2.81
CA LEU A 170 17.24 1.66 1.69
C LEU A 170 17.89 0.99 0.48
N GLU A 171 17.08 0.32 -0.34
CA GLU A 171 17.52 -0.25 -1.61
C GLU A 171 17.75 0.87 -2.63
N ASP A 172 18.70 0.69 -3.54
CA ASP A 172 19.08 1.70 -4.53
C ASP A 172 18.22 1.63 -5.80
N GLU A 173 16.90 1.56 -5.62
CA GLU A 173 15.93 1.43 -6.71
C GLU A 173 15.06 2.67 -6.87
N PHE A 174 15.28 3.38 -7.98
CA PHE A 174 14.49 4.54 -8.37
C PHE A 174 13.61 4.20 -9.56
N PHE A 175 12.42 4.80 -9.60
CA PHE A 175 11.56 4.78 -10.77
C PHE A 175 12.14 5.64 -11.88
N LEU A 176 12.26 5.05 -13.07
CA LEU A 176 12.54 5.76 -14.30
C LEU A 176 11.46 5.40 -15.33
N PRO A 177 10.69 6.38 -15.86
CA PRO A 177 9.65 6.09 -16.84
C PRO A 177 10.27 5.72 -18.19
N GLU A 178 9.54 4.94 -19.00
CA GLU A 178 9.94 4.67 -20.39
C GLU A 178 9.92 5.93 -21.25
N ARG A 179 8.98 6.85 -20.97
CA ARG A 179 8.80 8.11 -21.69
C ARG A 179 8.44 9.22 -20.72
N LEU A 180 9.10 10.36 -20.86
CA LEU A 180 8.72 11.60 -20.20
C LEU A 180 7.52 12.22 -20.90
N ARG A 181 6.75 12.99 -20.13
CA ARG A 181 5.56 13.67 -20.64
C ARG A 181 5.78 15.17 -20.66
N GLU A 182 5.39 15.78 -21.76
CA GLU A 182 5.36 17.22 -21.92
C GLU A 182 3.94 17.76 -21.90
N ARG A 183 3.82 18.99 -21.41
CA ARG A 183 2.55 19.69 -21.33
C ARG A 183 2.27 20.40 -22.65
N VAL A 184 1.24 19.95 -23.38
CA VAL A 184 0.84 20.54 -24.66
C VAL A 184 -0.44 21.35 -24.47
N GLY A 185 -0.47 22.60 -24.94
CA GLY A 185 -1.64 23.49 -24.85
C GLY A 185 -1.42 24.72 -23.97
N LYS A 186 -2.52 25.39 -23.60
CA LYS A 186 -2.50 26.67 -22.87
C LYS A 186 -2.65 26.45 -21.35
N ALA A 187 -2.34 27.47 -20.56
CA ALA A 187 -2.61 27.43 -19.13
C ALA A 187 -4.09 27.13 -18.86
N MET A 188 -4.38 26.18 -17.97
CA MET A 188 -5.73 25.66 -17.64
C MET A 188 -6.45 24.84 -18.73
N ASP A 189 -5.87 24.70 -19.93
CA ASP A 189 -6.39 23.89 -21.04
C ASP A 189 -5.21 23.21 -21.74
N TYR A 190 -4.66 22.21 -21.06
CA TYR A 190 -3.51 21.44 -21.52
C TYR A 190 -3.79 19.94 -21.44
N THR A 191 -3.12 19.21 -22.32
CA THR A 191 -3.00 17.76 -22.28
C THR A 191 -1.55 17.37 -22.02
N TYR A 192 -1.33 16.11 -21.69
CA TYR A 192 -0.01 15.51 -21.68
C TYR A 192 0.19 14.74 -22.97
N ALA A 193 1.35 14.90 -23.58
CA ALA A 193 1.84 14.09 -24.69
C ALA A 193 3.22 13.57 -24.35
N ASP A 194 3.65 12.52 -25.04
CA ASP A 194 4.99 11.98 -24.85
C ASP A 194 6.02 12.94 -25.45
N MET A 195 7.13 13.11 -24.74
CA MET A 195 8.31 13.82 -25.24
C MET A 195 8.88 13.07 -26.46
N ALA A 196 9.24 13.81 -27.50
CA ALA A 196 9.80 13.24 -28.72
C ALA A 196 11.25 12.73 -28.51
N GLU A 197 11.66 11.79 -29.35
CA GLU A 197 13.08 11.41 -29.47
C GLU A 197 13.81 12.37 -30.42
N PRO A 198 15.10 12.70 -30.19
CA PRO A 198 16.00 12.11 -29.19
C PRO A 198 16.00 12.79 -27.81
N GLU A 199 15.22 13.86 -27.62
CA GLU A 199 15.23 14.66 -26.39
C GLU A 199 14.77 13.85 -25.16
N ASN A 200 13.79 12.96 -25.34
CA ASN A 200 13.31 12.06 -24.30
C ASN A 200 14.45 11.18 -23.75
N GLY A 201 15.16 10.43 -24.62
CA GLY A 201 16.28 9.59 -24.20
C GLY A 201 17.39 10.39 -23.50
N GLN A 202 17.79 11.54 -24.06
CA GLN A 202 18.82 12.39 -23.46
C GLN A 202 18.43 12.89 -22.06
N THR A 203 17.15 13.26 -21.88
CA THR A 203 16.66 13.74 -20.58
C THR A 203 16.57 12.59 -19.56
N LEU A 204 16.21 11.39 -20.00
CA LEU A 204 16.21 10.19 -19.14
C LEU A 204 17.63 9.83 -18.69
N ASP A 205 18.63 9.91 -19.58
CA ASP A 205 20.05 9.71 -19.24
C ASP A 205 20.52 10.72 -18.18
N GLU A 206 20.12 11.99 -18.29
CA GLU A 206 20.43 13.01 -17.27
C GLU A 206 19.80 12.71 -15.91
N ILE A 207 18.56 12.21 -15.90
CA ILE A 207 17.86 11.81 -14.67
C ILE A 207 18.53 10.59 -14.03
N GLU A 208 18.89 9.58 -14.82
CA GLU A 208 19.58 8.39 -14.34
C GLU A 208 20.96 8.75 -13.75
N ALA A 209 21.71 9.64 -14.41
CA ALA A 209 22.98 10.13 -13.89
C ALA A 209 22.82 10.86 -12.54
N LEU A 210 21.72 11.60 -12.34
CA LEU A 210 21.41 12.23 -11.06
C LEU A 210 21.11 11.19 -9.97
N TYR A 211 20.37 10.12 -10.31
CA TYR A 211 20.09 9.03 -9.37
C TYR A 211 21.37 8.35 -8.89
N GLU A 212 22.31 8.10 -9.80
CA GLU A 212 23.63 7.55 -9.47
C GLU A 212 24.43 8.48 -8.55
N GLN A 213 24.40 9.79 -8.79
CA GLN A 213 25.06 10.77 -7.91
C GLN A 213 24.43 10.80 -6.51
N ALA A 214 23.11 10.76 -6.41
CA ALA A 214 22.38 10.74 -5.15
C ALA A 214 22.70 9.48 -4.35
N ARG A 215 22.70 8.32 -5.00
CA ARG A 215 23.12 7.02 -4.44
C ARG A 215 24.55 7.07 -3.91
N GLY A 216 25.49 7.53 -4.72
CA GLY A 216 26.88 7.66 -4.31
C GLY A 216 27.06 8.60 -3.10
N LEU A 217 26.26 9.69 -3.01
CA LEU A 217 26.29 10.56 -1.85
C LEU A 217 25.69 9.89 -0.61
N TYR A 218 24.59 9.16 -0.75
CA TYR A 218 23.96 8.40 0.33
C TYR A 218 24.95 7.41 0.97
N GLU A 219 25.63 6.60 0.16
CA GLU A 219 26.65 5.65 0.64
C GLU A 219 27.79 6.36 1.37
N ARG A 220 28.35 7.42 0.78
CA ARG A 220 29.42 8.20 1.44
C ARG A 220 28.99 8.80 2.77
N LEU A 221 27.72 9.19 2.92
CA LEU A 221 27.20 9.69 4.20
C LEU A 221 27.15 8.56 5.23
N LEU A 222 26.68 7.37 4.84
CA LEU A 222 26.66 6.19 5.72
C LEU A 222 28.08 5.77 6.14
N GLU A 223 29.03 5.72 5.21
CA GLU A 223 30.44 5.41 5.49
C GLU A 223 31.08 6.39 6.48
N ARG A 224 30.63 7.65 6.49
CA ARG A 224 31.05 8.68 7.44
C ARG A 224 30.36 8.59 8.80
N GLY A 225 29.50 7.59 9.03
CA GLY A 225 28.76 7.41 10.27
C GLY A 225 27.56 8.34 10.42
N VAL A 226 27.08 8.98 9.35
CA VAL A 226 25.84 9.77 9.39
C VAL A 226 24.66 8.83 9.64
N ALA A 227 23.79 9.17 10.59
CA ALA A 227 22.61 8.39 10.90
C ALA A 227 21.73 8.19 9.65
N ARG A 228 21.17 6.98 9.46
CA ARG A 228 20.36 6.62 8.28
C ARG A 228 19.21 7.60 8.01
N GLU A 229 18.57 8.09 9.08
CA GLU A 229 17.46 9.02 8.96
C GLU A 229 17.84 10.38 8.37
N HIS A 230 19.11 10.78 8.50
CA HIS A 230 19.70 11.95 7.87
C HIS A 230 20.33 11.65 6.51
N ALA A 231 21.05 10.53 6.38
CA ALA A 231 21.70 10.16 5.14
C ALA A 231 20.70 10.09 3.98
N ARG A 232 19.52 9.49 4.22
CA ARG A 232 18.46 9.35 3.21
C ARG A 232 17.85 10.65 2.70
N MET A 233 18.12 11.80 3.32
CA MET A 233 17.56 13.09 2.88
C MET A 233 18.02 13.49 1.47
N VAL A 234 19.10 12.90 0.97
CA VAL A 234 19.64 13.14 -0.38
C VAL A 234 18.96 12.30 -1.45
N LEU A 235 18.19 11.28 -1.06
CA LEU A 235 17.53 10.38 -2.01
C LEU A 235 16.29 11.05 -2.62
N PRO A 236 16.09 10.96 -3.95
CA PRO A 236 14.95 11.56 -4.62
C PRO A 236 13.64 10.85 -4.29
N VAL A 237 12.52 11.56 -4.44
CA VAL A 237 11.16 11.00 -4.24
C VAL A 237 10.78 9.91 -5.26
N ALA A 238 11.62 9.65 -6.26
CA ALA A 238 11.49 8.54 -7.21
C ALA A 238 11.90 7.19 -6.62
N GLN A 239 12.54 7.19 -5.44
CA GLN A 239 12.90 5.99 -4.69
C GLN A 239 11.68 5.09 -4.45
N TYR A 240 11.83 3.79 -4.69
CA TYR A 240 10.84 2.78 -4.35
C TYR A 240 10.78 2.54 -2.84
N THR A 241 9.58 2.25 -2.36
CA THR A 241 9.28 1.88 -0.97
C THR A 241 8.16 0.84 -0.96
N THR A 242 8.20 -0.09 0.00
CA THR A 242 7.21 -1.15 0.18
C THR A 242 6.34 -0.88 1.40
N PHE A 243 5.03 -1.08 1.25
CA PHE A 243 4.07 -0.94 2.35
C PHE A 243 2.96 -1.96 2.30
N PHE A 244 2.42 -2.28 3.48
CA PHE A 244 1.14 -2.95 3.62
C PHE A 244 0.01 -1.93 3.59
N TRP A 245 -1.07 -2.27 2.88
CA TRP A 245 -2.28 -1.48 2.79
C TRP A 245 -3.50 -2.35 3.09
N THR A 246 -4.16 -2.09 4.22
CA THR A 246 -5.42 -2.76 4.58
C THR A 246 -6.58 -1.78 4.41
N VAL A 247 -7.59 -2.16 3.63
CA VAL A 247 -8.68 -1.27 3.22
C VAL A 247 -9.99 -2.04 3.06
N ASN A 248 -11.11 -1.45 3.48
CA ASN A 248 -12.44 -2.04 3.25
C ASN A 248 -12.95 -1.73 1.83
N THR A 249 -13.92 -2.51 1.33
CA THR A 249 -14.41 -2.37 -0.05
C THR A 249 -14.98 -0.98 -0.33
N LEU A 250 -15.64 -0.35 0.64
CA LEU A 250 -16.13 1.02 0.49
C LEU A 250 -15.01 2.03 0.20
N SER A 251 -13.97 2.02 1.03
CA SER A 251 -12.82 2.92 0.85
C SER A 251 -11.98 2.54 -0.37
N LEU A 252 -11.93 1.26 -0.74
CA LEU A 252 -11.31 0.79 -1.97
C LEU A 252 -12.02 1.35 -3.20
N MET A 253 -13.35 1.29 -3.25
CA MET A 253 -14.14 1.90 -4.33
C MET A 253 -13.91 3.42 -4.43
N ASN A 254 -13.79 4.11 -3.28
CA ASN A 254 -13.41 5.53 -3.26
C ASN A 254 -11.98 5.76 -3.80
N PHE A 255 -11.02 4.90 -3.44
CA PHE A 255 -9.67 4.93 -4.01
C PHE A 255 -9.71 4.81 -5.52
N LEU A 256 -10.42 3.81 -6.05
CA LEU A 256 -10.54 3.55 -7.49
C LEU A 256 -11.22 4.71 -8.23
N ASN A 257 -12.27 5.31 -7.66
CA ASN A 257 -12.90 6.49 -8.25
C ASN A 257 -11.95 7.68 -8.43
N LEU A 258 -11.01 7.86 -7.50
CA LEU A 258 -10.08 8.98 -7.51
C LEU A 258 -8.77 8.69 -8.24
N ARG A 259 -8.37 7.42 -8.30
CA ARG A 259 -7.05 7.00 -8.81
C ARG A 259 -7.12 6.26 -10.14
N ASN A 260 -8.18 5.50 -10.41
CA ASN A 260 -8.47 5.03 -11.75
C ASN A 260 -9.25 6.09 -12.54
N SER A 261 -8.65 7.28 -12.66
CA SER A 261 -9.22 8.45 -13.31
C SER A 261 -8.20 9.07 -14.26
N PRO A 262 -8.60 9.61 -15.42
CA PRO A 262 -7.70 10.35 -16.31
C PRO A 262 -7.03 11.57 -15.65
N HIS A 263 -7.64 12.12 -14.60
CA HIS A 263 -7.10 13.26 -13.85
C HIS A 263 -6.08 12.86 -12.79
N ALA A 264 -6.00 11.57 -12.45
CA ALA A 264 -4.95 11.07 -11.57
C ALA A 264 -3.63 11.06 -12.34
N GLN A 265 -2.53 11.24 -11.60
CA GLN A 265 -1.22 11.02 -12.17
C GLN A 265 -1.13 9.57 -12.70
N GLU A 266 -0.48 9.39 -13.84
CA GLU A 266 -0.44 8.12 -14.55
C GLU A 266 0.13 6.99 -13.71
N GLU A 267 1.23 7.25 -13.01
CA GLU A 267 1.89 6.20 -12.24
C GLU A 267 0.98 5.64 -11.14
N ILE A 268 0.16 6.44 -10.46
CA ILE A 268 -0.81 5.91 -9.47
C ILE A 268 -2.04 5.27 -10.14
N ARG A 269 -2.37 5.66 -11.37
CA ARG A 269 -3.45 5.06 -12.15
C ARG A 269 -3.09 3.62 -12.55
N ASP A 270 -1.84 3.35 -12.88
CA ASP A 270 -1.38 2.00 -13.22
C ASP A 270 -1.56 1.03 -12.05
N TYR A 271 -1.25 1.47 -10.82
CA TYR A 271 -1.59 0.67 -9.61
C TYR A 271 -3.10 0.51 -9.43
N ALA A 272 -3.88 1.56 -9.68
CA ALA A 272 -5.33 1.52 -9.50
C ALA A 272 -6.01 0.55 -10.48
N VAL A 273 -5.51 0.42 -11.71
CA VAL A 273 -5.99 -0.57 -12.70
C VAL A 273 -5.78 -1.99 -12.17
N VAL A 274 -4.56 -2.31 -11.76
CA VAL A 274 -4.22 -3.63 -11.22
C VAL A 274 -5.04 -3.97 -9.97
N ILE A 275 -5.22 -3.00 -9.08
CA ILE A 275 -6.04 -3.17 -7.87
C ILE A 275 -7.52 -3.38 -8.21
N GLU A 276 -8.02 -2.69 -9.23
CA GLU A 276 -9.40 -2.88 -9.71
C GLU A 276 -9.61 -4.27 -10.30
N ASP A 277 -8.62 -4.81 -11.04
CA ASP A 277 -8.67 -6.16 -11.58
C ASP A 277 -8.72 -7.21 -10.45
N MET A 278 -7.90 -7.04 -9.41
CA MET A 278 -7.94 -7.90 -8.21
C MET A 278 -9.28 -7.79 -7.47
N PHE A 279 -9.85 -6.59 -7.37
CA PHE A 279 -11.18 -6.37 -6.80
C PHE A 279 -12.28 -7.05 -7.63
N ALA A 280 -12.24 -6.91 -8.95
CA ALA A 280 -13.20 -7.52 -9.87
C ALA A 280 -13.14 -9.05 -9.82
N ALA A 281 -11.95 -9.63 -9.69
CA ALA A 281 -11.76 -11.06 -9.56
C ALA A 281 -12.34 -11.60 -8.22
N HIS A 282 -12.13 -10.88 -7.11
CA HIS A 282 -12.56 -11.32 -5.78
C HIS A 282 -14.04 -11.06 -5.47
N MET A 283 -14.57 -9.92 -5.92
CA MET A 283 -15.93 -9.46 -5.65
C MET A 283 -16.65 -9.03 -6.94
N PRO A 284 -16.90 -9.96 -7.89
CA PRO A 284 -17.42 -9.65 -9.21
C PRO A 284 -18.81 -8.98 -9.18
N TRP A 285 -19.67 -9.30 -8.22
CA TRP A 285 -21.02 -8.72 -8.17
C TRP A 285 -20.98 -7.27 -7.66
N THR A 286 -20.18 -7.02 -6.64
CA THR A 286 -19.98 -5.68 -6.09
C THR A 286 -19.23 -4.79 -7.07
N HIS A 287 -18.22 -5.31 -7.77
CA HIS A 287 -17.52 -4.59 -8.83
C HIS A 287 -18.47 -4.20 -9.99
N ALA A 288 -19.32 -5.13 -10.46
CA ALA A 288 -20.30 -4.82 -11.49
C ALA A 288 -21.26 -3.69 -11.06
N ALA A 289 -21.80 -3.77 -9.84
CA ALA A 289 -22.63 -2.72 -9.27
C ALA A 289 -21.88 -1.38 -9.12
N PHE A 290 -20.61 -1.43 -8.69
CA PHE A 290 -19.74 -0.26 -8.59
C PHE A 290 -19.60 0.43 -9.94
N ARG A 291 -19.18 -0.29 -10.99
CA ARG A 291 -18.99 0.28 -12.34
C ARG A 291 -20.25 0.92 -12.92
N GLU A 292 -21.41 0.34 -12.65
CA GLU A 292 -22.68 0.86 -13.17
C GLU A 292 -23.15 2.11 -12.41
N HIS A 293 -23.03 2.15 -11.08
CA HIS A 293 -23.70 3.16 -10.24
C HIS A 293 -22.78 4.18 -9.55
N TRP A 294 -21.48 3.92 -9.44
CA TRP A 294 -20.54 4.80 -8.73
C TRP A 294 -19.19 5.01 -9.41
N GLY A 295 -18.72 4.04 -10.19
CA GLY A 295 -17.39 4.02 -10.76
C GLY A 295 -17.08 5.23 -11.64
N PRO A 296 -15.84 5.36 -12.14
CA PRO A 296 -15.45 6.43 -13.06
C PRO A 296 -16.40 6.58 -14.26
N SER A 297 -17.03 5.48 -14.69
CA SER A 297 -18.02 5.42 -15.77
C SER A 297 -19.41 5.99 -15.42
N ALA A 298 -19.71 6.18 -14.13
CA ALA A 298 -21.01 6.67 -13.63
C ALA A 298 -21.05 8.18 -13.40
N ILE A 299 -19.90 8.86 -13.47
CA ILE A 299 -19.82 10.33 -13.48
C ILE A 299 -20.14 10.77 -14.92
N ARG A 300 -21.42 11.03 -15.19
CA ARG A 300 -21.88 11.74 -16.38
C ARG A 300 -21.68 13.25 -16.24
#